data_AF-A0A2D4ND46-F1
#
_entry.id   AF-A0A2D4ND46-F1
#
_cell.length_a   1.000
_cell.length_b   1.000
_cell.length_c   1.000
_cell.angle_alpha   90.00
_cell.angle_beta   90.00
_cell.angle_gamma   90.00
#
_symmetry.space_group_name_H-M   'P 1'
#
loop_
_entity.id
_entity.type
_entity.pdbx_description
1 polymer ?
#
loop_
_entity_poly.entity_id
_entity_poly.type
_entity_poly.pdbx_seq_one_letter_code
_entity_poly.pdbx_strand_id
1 'polypeptide(L)'
;FQYVPITHLDLRGNRLKTLPYEDVLEQIPGIAEILLEDNPWDCTCDLFSLKEWLENIPKNALIGRVICEAPTRLQGKDLNETTEQELCRKTRVDSSLAAPPAEEETCDPGPIPTPFKIHGKEDSATAGSAPHGGTKIPVNWQIKSRPTVASSIHPMKGKSSSNTPCPATCTCHQIPGGFKVNCNDGNISSLVDLKPKPSNVHELFLRGNKIHTIRKSHFVDYQKLNLLDLGNNNIATMDNNTFKNLLELVWLYMDNNYLDILSREKFNGLQNLEYLNMEFNVIQLIQPGTFNAMPKLRVLILNNNLLRSLPVDVFAGVSLSKLSIHNNYFLYLPVAGVLDQLTSITQIDLHDNPWDCKCPIVPFKQWVEMLRPKVMMSDLRCETPEEFFKEDFESLSNEAICPQLKVMPTLTSTHKNSTGLAETGTHSNSYLETSRVSISVLVPGLLLVFVTSAFTVVGMLVFILRNRKRSKRRDANSSASEINSLQTVCDSSYWHNGPYSTDGAHRVYDCGSHSLSD
;
A
#
# COMPACT_ATOMS: atom_id res chain seq x y z
N PHE A 1 -1.06 -21.93 -0.73
CA PHE A 1 -1.06 -21.43 0.67
C PHE A 1 -0.73 -22.48 1.74
N GLN A 2 -0.43 -23.73 1.37
CA GLN A 2 -0.23 -24.95 2.21
C GLN A 2 0.51 -24.90 3.57
N TYR A 3 1.24 -23.83 3.92
CA TYR A 3 2.08 -23.77 5.14
C TYR A 3 1.79 -22.59 6.07
N VAL A 4 0.86 -21.68 5.72
CA VAL A 4 0.52 -20.50 6.54
C VAL A 4 -1.00 -20.32 6.56
N PRO A 5 -1.65 -20.30 7.73
CA PRO A 5 -3.08 -20.03 7.83
C PRO A 5 -3.37 -18.57 7.51
N ILE A 6 -3.99 -18.31 6.36
CA ILE A 6 -4.39 -16.96 5.95
C ILE A 6 -5.74 -16.62 6.56
N THR A 7 -5.73 -15.65 7.47
CA THR A 7 -6.95 -15.11 8.09
C THR A 7 -7.47 -13.85 7.40
N HIS A 8 -6.60 -13.07 6.75
CA HIS A 8 -6.95 -11.85 6.02
C HIS A 8 -6.28 -11.88 4.65
N LEU A 9 -7.03 -11.67 3.57
CA LEU A 9 -6.54 -11.72 2.19
C LEU A 9 -7.07 -10.54 1.37
N ASP A 10 -6.21 -9.58 1.08
CA ASP A 10 -6.51 -8.53 0.10
C ASP A 10 -6.01 -8.92 -1.29
N LEU A 11 -6.94 -8.94 -2.25
CA LEU A 11 -6.66 -9.14 -3.67
C LEU A 11 -7.19 -7.98 -4.53
N ARG A 12 -7.58 -6.83 -3.94
CA ARG A 12 -8.07 -5.67 -4.71
C ARG A 12 -7.01 -5.07 -5.64
N GLY A 13 -7.48 -4.44 -6.72
CA GLY A 13 -6.63 -3.73 -7.69
C GLY A 13 -5.72 -4.64 -8.54
N ASN A 14 -5.97 -5.95 -8.59
CA ASN A 14 -5.20 -6.88 -9.41
C ASN A 14 -5.94 -7.17 -10.74
N ARG A 15 -5.28 -7.88 -11.66
CA ARG A 15 -5.85 -8.24 -12.98
C ARG A 15 -6.50 -9.65 -12.96
N LEU A 16 -7.10 -10.07 -11.83
CA LEU A 16 -7.72 -11.40 -11.71
C LEU A 16 -9.03 -11.47 -12.49
N LYS A 17 -9.16 -12.50 -13.34
CA LYS A 17 -10.41 -12.83 -14.05
C LYS A 17 -11.18 -13.96 -13.39
N THR A 18 -10.44 -14.93 -12.84
CA THR A 18 -10.97 -16.09 -12.11
C THR A 18 -10.10 -16.36 -10.89
N LEU A 19 -10.64 -17.11 -9.93
CA LEU A 19 -9.93 -17.59 -8.75
C LEU A 19 -10.32 -19.06 -8.54
N PRO A 20 -9.49 -20.04 -8.96
CA PRO A 20 -9.87 -21.45 -8.98
C PRO A 20 -10.00 -22.02 -7.57
N TYR A 21 -10.82 -23.06 -7.41
CA TYR A 21 -10.95 -23.73 -6.11
C TYR A 21 -9.76 -24.64 -5.80
N GLU A 22 -9.41 -25.51 -6.77
CA GLU A 22 -8.25 -26.40 -6.70
C GLU A 22 -6.95 -25.59 -6.58
N ASP A 23 -6.00 -26.09 -5.80
CA ASP A 23 -4.72 -25.48 -5.39
C ASP A 23 -4.76 -24.11 -4.66
N VAL A 24 -5.84 -23.34 -4.80
CA VAL A 24 -5.98 -21.96 -4.34
C VAL A 24 -6.97 -21.85 -3.18
N LEU A 25 -8.28 -21.91 -3.40
CA LEU A 25 -9.27 -21.66 -2.34
C LEU A 25 -9.35 -22.78 -1.31
N GLU A 26 -9.11 -24.04 -1.71
CA GLU A 26 -9.00 -25.18 -0.79
C GLU A 26 -7.91 -24.94 0.29
N GLN A 27 -6.82 -24.27 -0.08
CA GLN A 27 -5.69 -24.00 0.81
C GLN A 27 -5.90 -22.78 1.73
N ILE A 28 -7.13 -22.22 1.79
CA ILE A 28 -7.49 -21.06 2.63
C ILE A 28 -8.62 -21.44 3.64
N PRO A 29 -8.41 -22.42 4.53
CA PRO A 29 -9.42 -22.81 5.51
C PRO A 29 -9.54 -21.76 6.63
N GLY A 30 -10.77 -21.31 6.92
CA GLY A 30 -11.07 -20.47 8.08
C GLY A 30 -10.70 -18.99 7.94
N ILE A 31 -10.79 -18.44 6.73
CA ILE A 31 -10.59 -17.01 6.47
C ILE A 31 -11.56 -16.14 7.30
N ALA A 32 -11.03 -15.06 7.88
CA ALA A 32 -11.78 -14.07 8.66
C ALA A 32 -12.13 -12.83 7.82
N GLU A 33 -11.32 -12.50 6.82
CA GLU A 33 -11.50 -11.37 5.91
C GLU A 33 -10.96 -11.66 4.50
N ILE A 34 -11.74 -11.36 3.46
CA ILE A 34 -11.29 -11.33 2.07
C ILE A 34 -11.84 -10.11 1.32
N LEU A 35 -10.97 -9.44 0.56
CA LEU A 35 -11.27 -8.28 -0.28
C LEU A 35 -11.02 -8.64 -1.76
N LEU A 36 -12.08 -8.58 -2.58
CA LEU A 36 -12.09 -9.04 -3.98
C LEU A 36 -12.57 -7.98 -4.99
N GLU A 37 -12.80 -6.75 -4.54
CA GLU A 37 -13.21 -5.63 -5.41
C GLU A 37 -12.14 -5.30 -6.46
N ASP A 38 -12.48 -4.42 -7.41
CA ASP A 38 -11.52 -3.76 -8.31
C ASP A 38 -10.61 -4.76 -9.08
N ASN A 39 -11.22 -5.85 -9.56
CA ASN A 39 -10.62 -6.87 -10.43
C ASN A 39 -11.55 -7.15 -11.63
N PRO A 40 -11.01 -7.47 -12.82
CA PRO A 40 -11.77 -7.70 -14.05
C PRO A 40 -12.42 -9.10 -14.11
N TRP A 41 -13.29 -9.41 -13.16
CA TRP A 41 -13.90 -10.74 -13.01
C TRP A 41 -14.68 -11.19 -14.25
N ASP A 42 -14.38 -12.40 -14.73
CA ASP A 42 -15.05 -13.04 -15.86
C ASP A 42 -16.06 -14.08 -15.34
N CYS A 43 -17.32 -13.66 -15.27
CA CYS A 43 -18.46 -14.42 -14.75
C CYS A 43 -18.94 -15.50 -15.75
N THR A 44 -18.04 -16.41 -16.08
CA THR A 44 -18.28 -17.67 -16.79
C THR A 44 -18.51 -18.80 -15.78
N CYS A 45 -18.52 -20.06 -16.25
CA CYS A 45 -18.65 -21.21 -15.37
C CYS A 45 -17.41 -21.42 -14.47
N ASP A 46 -16.24 -20.95 -14.90
CA ASP A 46 -14.98 -21.11 -14.17
C ASP A 46 -14.94 -20.29 -12.88
N LEU A 47 -15.79 -19.26 -12.78
CA LEU A 47 -15.98 -18.44 -11.57
C LEU A 47 -17.04 -19.03 -10.61
N PHE A 48 -17.74 -20.11 -10.99
CA PHE A 48 -18.76 -20.74 -10.15
C PHE A 48 -18.17 -21.26 -8.83
N SER A 49 -16.98 -21.86 -8.85
CA SER A 49 -16.33 -22.38 -7.65
C SER A 49 -15.90 -21.29 -6.67
N LEU A 50 -15.60 -20.08 -7.17
CA LEU A 50 -15.42 -18.90 -6.31
C LEU A 50 -16.75 -18.49 -5.66
N LYS A 51 -17.85 -18.49 -6.41
CA LYS A 51 -19.18 -18.18 -5.86
C LYS A 51 -19.60 -19.18 -4.78
N GLU A 52 -19.45 -20.48 -5.03
CA GLU A 52 -19.75 -21.52 -4.05
C GLU A 52 -18.88 -21.39 -2.78
N TRP A 53 -17.59 -21.07 -2.92
CA TRP A 53 -16.72 -20.79 -1.78
C TRP A 53 -17.15 -19.54 -1.02
N LEU A 54 -17.52 -18.45 -1.70
CA LEU A 54 -18.03 -17.22 -1.10
C LEU A 54 -19.38 -17.40 -0.37
N GLU A 55 -20.22 -18.35 -0.80
CA GLU A 55 -21.45 -18.73 -0.07
C GLU A 55 -21.17 -19.52 1.22
N ASN A 56 -20.01 -20.17 1.32
CA ASN A 56 -19.62 -21.04 2.44
C ASN A 56 -18.71 -20.38 3.51
N ILE A 57 -18.06 -19.26 3.20
CA ILE A 57 -17.29 -18.47 4.20
C ILE A 57 -18.22 -17.67 5.15
N PRO A 58 -17.71 -17.14 6.28
CA PRO A 58 -18.51 -16.26 7.14
C PRO A 58 -19.04 -15.04 6.39
N LYS A 59 -20.33 -14.72 6.54
CA LYS A 59 -21.01 -13.61 5.81
C LYS A 59 -20.47 -12.20 6.07
N ASN A 60 -19.53 -12.07 7.01
CA ASN A 60 -18.83 -10.84 7.40
C ASN A 60 -17.33 -10.86 7.01
N ALA A 61 -16.87 -11.92 6.32
CA ALA A 61 -15.50 -12.07 5.84
C ALA A 61 -15.31 -11.44 4.46
N LEU A 62 -16.22 -11.68 3.50
CA LEU A 62 -16.24 -10.88 2.27
C LEU A 62 -16.59 -9.43 2.61
N ILE A 63 -15.78 -8.51 2.11
CA ILE A 63 -16.03 -7.07 2.18
C ILE A 63 -16.03 -6.53 0.75
N GLY A 64 -16.98 -5.63 0.47
CA GLY A 64 -17.18 -5.11 -0.88
C GLY A 64 -18.09 -5.98 -1.73
N ARG A 65 -17.99 -5.82 -3.04
CA ARG A 65 -18.78 -6.56 -4.04
C ARG A 65 -17.89 -7.16 -5.12
N VAL A 66 -18.17 -8.39 -5.52
CA VAL A 66 -17.50 -9.07 -6.64
C VAL A 66 -18.31 -8.76 -7.90
N ILE A 67 -17.94 -7.67 -8.59
CA ILE A 67 -18.67 -7.18 -9.76
C ILE A 67 -18.11 -7.84 -11.02
N CYS A 68 -18.97 -8.44 -11.83
CA CYS A 68 -18.62 -9.00 -13.13
C CYS A 68 -18.20 -7.89 -14.10
N GLU A 69 -17.03 -7.99 -14.73
CA GLU A 69 -16.67 -7.15 -15.89
C GLU A 69 -16.97 -7.86 -17.22
N ALA A 70 -16.71 -9.17 -17.26
CA ALA A 70 -17.07 -10.04 -18.38
C ALA A 70 -17.99 -11.18 -17.92
N PRO A 71 -18.66 -11.89 -18.84
CA PRO A 71 -18.98 -11.46 -20.20
C PRO A 71 -20.02 -10.31 -20.19
N THR A 72 -20.08 -9.51 -21.27
CA THR A 72 -20.91 -8.29 -21.39
C THR A 72 -22.38 -8.43 -20.92
N ARG A 73 -22.97 -9.61 -21.11
CA ARG A 73 -24.32 -10.00 -20.65
C ARG A 73 -24.52 -10.01 -19.11
N LEU A 74 -23.45 -9.98 -18.32
CA LEU A 74 -23.44 -9.90 -16.85
C LEU A 74 -22.66 -8.68 -16.34
N GLN A 75 -22.11 -7.84 -17.22
CA GLN A 75 -21.24 -6.72 -16.84
C GLN A 75 -21.97 -5.75 -15.89
N GLY A 76 -21.34 -5.45 -14.75
CA GLY A 76 -21.90 -4.63 -13.69
C GLY A 76 -22.83 -5.36 -12.70
N LYS A 77 -23.10 -6.66 -12.88
CA LYS A 77 -23.87 -7.48 -11.92
C LYS A 77 -22.95 -7.99 -10.80
N ASP A 78 -23.48 -8.08 -9.58
CA ASP A 78 -22.80 -8.70 -8.44
C ASP A 78 -22.83 -10.24 -8.57
N LEU A 79 -21.69 -10.91 -8.39
CA LEU A 79 -21.56 -12.36 -8.44
C LEU A 79 -22.54 -13.05 -7.49
N ASN A 80 -22.80 -12.50 -6.30
CA ASN A 80 -23.72 -13.05 -5.31
C ASN A 80 -25.20 -13.00 -5.78
N GLU A 81 -25.52 -12.08 -6.70
CA GLU A 81 -26.84 -11.98 -7.34
C GLU A 81 -26.97 -12.85 -8.61
N THR A 82 -25.90 -13.54 -9.04
CA THR A 82 -25.94 -14.46 -10.18
C THR A 82 -26.47 -15.85 -9.81
N THR A 83 -27.03 -16.54 -10.79
CA THR A 83 -27.44 -17.95 -10.69
C THR A 83 -26.45 -18.89 -11.41
N GLU A 84 -26.39 -20.16 -11.01
CA GLU A 84 -25.59 -21.19 -11.72
C GLU A 84 -25.90 -21.20 -13.23
N GLN A 85 -27.18 -21.04 -13.60
CA GLN A 85 -27.62 -21.09 -14.99
C GLN A 85 -27.29 -19.82 -15.78
N GLU A 86 -27.04 -18.69 -15.10
CA GLU A 86 -26.47 -17.48 -15.70
C GLU A 86 -24.95 -17.60 -15.89
N LEU A 87 -24.22 -18.18 -14.93
CA LEU A 87 -22.77 -18.40 -15.05
C LEU A 87 -22.46 -19.53 -16.05
N CYS A 88 -22.89 -20.74 -15.71
CA CYS A 88 -22.74 -21.99 -16.45
C CYS A 88 -23.91 -22.19 -17.44
N ARG A 89 -24.03 -21.30 -18.44
CA ARG A 89 -25.05 -21.45 -19.49
C ARG A 89 -24.75 -22.68 -20.36
N LYS A 90 -25.31 -23.84 -19.98
CA LYS A 90 -25.23 -25.11 -20.71
C LYS A 90 -25.73 -24.93 -22.15
N THR A 91 -24.81 -24.78 -23.09
CA THR A 91 -25.08 -24.84 -24.52
C THR A 91 -25.62 -26.22 -24.86
N ARG A 92 -26.87 -26.27 -25.29
CA ARG A 92 -27.48 -27.50 -25.81
C ARG A 92 -26.95 -27.74 -27.22
N VAL A 93 -25.70 -28.19 -27.31
CA VAL A 93 -25.17 -28.83 -28.50
C VAL A 93 -25.75 -30.24 -28.50
N ASP A 94 -26.78 -30.48 -29.31
CA ASP A 94 -27.29 -31.83 -29.50
C ASP A 94 -26.20 -32.66 -30.22
N SER A 95 -25.77 -33.75 -29.59
CA SER A 95 -24.65 -34.60 -30.05
C SER A 95 -25.01 -35.47 -31.26
N SER A 96 -25.42 -34.85 -32.36
CA SER A 96 -25.76 -35.51 -33.62
C SER A 96 -25.48 -34.63 -34.84
N LEU A 97 -24.21 -34.29 -35.07
CA LEU A 97 -23.60 -34.10 -36.40
C LEU A 97 -22.07 -34.06 -36.24
N ALA A 98 -21.35 -34.91 -36.96
CA ALA A 98 -19.88 -34.89 -36.97
C ALA A 98 -19.34 -33.80 -37.89
N ALA A 99 -18.18 -33.24 -37.57
CA ALA A 99 -17.52 -32.24 -38.40
C ALA A 99 -16.99 -32.85 -39.71
N PRO A 100 -17.13 -32.16 -40.86
CA PRO A 100 -16.25 -32.38 -42.01
C PRO A 100 -14.82 -31.90 -41.67
N PRO A 101 -13.78 -32.42 -42.37
CA PRO A 101 -12.40 -31.94 -42.21
C PRO A 101 -12.21 -30.52 -42.79
N ALA A 102 -11.10 -29.89 -42.42
CA ALA A 102 -10.71 -28.57 -42.89
C ALA A 102 -10.02 -28.60 -44.26
N GLU A 103 -10.20 -27.51 -45.02
CA GLU A 103 -9.34 -27.12 -46.15
C GLU A 103 -8.99 -25.62 -46.00
N GLU A 104 -8.00 -25.15 -46.76
CA GLU A 104 -7.18 -23.96 -46.45
C GLU A 104 -7.77 -22.62 -46.94
N GLU A 105 -7.22 -21.50 -46.47
CA GLU A 105 -7.54 -20.15 -46.98
C GLU A 105 -7.01 -19.94 -48.41
N THR A 106 -7.79 -19.30 -49.29
CA THR A 106 -7.23 -18.42 -50.35
C THR A 106 -8.25 -17.47 -51.01
N CYS A 107 -7.94 -16.17 -50.92
CA CYS A 107 -8.14 -15.10 -51.92
C CYS A 107 -9.51 -14.75 -52.58
N ASP A 108 -9.93 -13.51 -52.30
CA ASP A 108 -10.43 -12.48 -53.27
C ASP A 108 -11.90 -12.54 -53.80
N PRO A 109 -12.47 -11.43 -54.37
CA PRO A 109 -13.67 -10.85 -53.74
C PRO A 109 -14.87 -10.48 -54.63
N GLY A 110 -16.08 -10.67 -54.07
CA GLY A 110 -17.35 -10.04 -54.50
C GLY A 110 -18.05 -10.66 -55.73
N PRO A 111 -19.18 -10.07 -56.22
CA PRO A 111 -19.93 -8.92 -55.70
C PRO A 111 -21.43 -9.23 -55.38
N ILE A 112 -22.16 -8.18 -54.96
CA ILE A 112 -23.56 -8.17 -54.49
C ILE A 112 -24.57 -8.22 -55.67
N PRO A 113 -25.73 -8.91 -55.54
CA PRO A 113 -27.01 -8.17 -55.59
C PRO A 113 -28.02 -8.48 -54.44
N THR A 114 -28.71 -7.42 -54.00
CA THR A 114 -29.93 -7.40 -53.14
C THR A 114 -31.18 -7.27 -54.06
N PRO A 115 -32.40 -6.77 -53.67
CA PRO A 115 -33.11 -6.55 -52.38
C PRO A 115 -34.30 -7.56 -52.22
N PHE A 116 -35.35 -7.47 -51.38
CA PHE A 116 -36.12 -6.44 -50.62
C PHE A 116 -36.28 -6.87 -49.12
N LYS A 117 -36.75 -6.11 -48.10
CA LYS A 117 -37.82 -5.09 -47.90
C LYS A 117 -39.27 -5.67 -47.89
N ILE A 118 -40.23 -5.29 -47.02
CA ILE A 118 -40.26 -4.23 -45.97
C ILE A 118 -41.33 -4.50 -44.86
N HIS A 119 -41.08 -3.96 -43.65
CA HIS A 119 -41.97 -3.59 -42.51
C HIS A 119 -43.06 -4.50 -41.89
N GLY A 120 -43.14 -4.37 -40.55
CA GLY A 120 -44.32 -4.50 -39.69
C GLY A 120 -44.04 -3.76 -38.34
N LYS A 121 -45.04 -3.14 -37.70
CA LYS A 121 -44.89 -2.30 -36.49
C LYS A 121 -46.21 -2.24 -35.69
N GLU A 122 -46.14 -2.06 -34.37
CA GLU A 122 -47.28 -1.82 -33.44
C GLU A 122 -48.26 -3.01 -33.30
N ASP A 123 -49.04 -3.21 -32.22
CA ASP A 123 -49.20 -2.44 -30.97
C ASP A 123 -49.59 -3.33 -29.74
N SER A 124 -50.08 -2.71 -28.66
CA SER A 124 -50.33 -3.23 -27.30
C SER A 124 -51.77 -3.73 -27.04
N ALA A 125 -52.01 -4.57 -25.99
CA ALA A 125 -53.10 -4.43 -24.96
C ALA A 125 -53.57 -5.71 -24.19
N THR A 126 -53.67 -5.55 -22.87
CA THR A 126 -54.48 -6.16 -21.76
C THR A 126 -55.46 -7.37 -21.91
N ALA A 127 -55.26 -8.35 -21.00
CA ALA A 127 -56.21 -9.04 -20.06
C ALA A 127 -57.49 -9.81 -20.50
N GLY A 128 -57.73 -10.99 -19.87
CA GLY A 128 -59.08 -11.61 -19.77
C GLY A 128 -59.20 -13.07 -19.26
N SER A 129 -59.66 -13.27 -18.01
CA SER A 129 -60.49 -14.40 -17.45
C SER A 129 -60.14 -15.92 -17.63
N ALA A 130 -60.44 -16.71 -16.58
CA ALA A 130 -60.55 -18.19 -16.58
C ALA A 130 -62.04 -18.64 -16.83
N PRO A 131 -62.48 -19.95 -16.84
CA PRO A 131 -62.40 -20.91 -15.70
C PRO A 131 -62.46 -22.46 -15.97
N HIS A 132 -62.51 -23.24 -14.87
CA HIS A 132 -63.10 -24.60 -14.66
C HIS A 132 -62.36 -25.94 -14.94
N GLY A 133 -62.55 -26.90 -13.99
CA GLY A 133 -62.33 -28.36 -14.10
C GLY A 133 -61.09 -28.91 -13.36
N GLY A 134 -61.13 -30.00 -12.57
CA GLY A 134 -62.27 -30.76 -12.07
C GLY A 134 -61.95 -32.12 -11.37
N THR A 135 -61.91 -32.14 -10.02
CA THR A 135 -62.15 -33.30 -9.11
C THR A 135 -61.23 -34.55 -9.01
N LYS A 136 -60.96 -34.89 -7.73
CA LYS A 136 -60.86 -36.23 -7.06
C LYS A 136 -59.48 -36.86 -6.72
N ILE A 137 -59.51 -37.49 -5.53
CA ILE A 137 -58.48 -38.08 -4.66
C ILE A 137 -58.98 -39.53 -4.37
N PRO A 138 -58.18 -40.58 -4.01
CA PRO A 138 -57.96 -40.88 -2.57
C PRO A 138 -56.74 -41.77 -2.12
N VAL A 139 -56.28 -41.50 -0.88
CA VAL A 139 -55.92 -42.47 0.23
C VAL A 139 -54.56 -43.23 0.29
N ASN A 140 -53.76 -42.85 1.33
CA ASN A 140 -52.98 -43.61 2.36
C ASN A 140 -52.00 -44.77 1.97
N TRP A 141 -51.03 -45.21 2.78
CA TRP A 141 -50.83 -45.25 4.26
C TRP A 141 -49.36 -44.91 4.66
N GLN A 142 -49.05 -44.11 5.70
CA GLN A 142 -49.27 -44.20 7.17
C GLN A 142 -48.31 -45.17 7.92
N ILE A 143 -47.27 -44.68 8.62
CA ILE A 143 -47.18 -44.17 10.03
C ILE A 143 -46.71 -45.22 11.07
N LYS A 144 -45.64 -44.87 11.83
CA LYS A 144 -45.38 -45.15 13.28
C LYS A 144 -44.02 -44.54 13.70
N SER A 145 -43.76 -44.03 14.92
CA SER A 145 -44.65 -43.52 16.00
C SER A 145 -43.86 -42.96 17.21
N ARG A 146 -44.18 -41.71 17.65
CA ARG A 146 -44.23 -41.16 19.06
C ARG A 146 -43.06 -41.40 20.07
N PRO A 147 -43.04 -40.78 21.30
CA PRO A 147 -43.93 -39.75 21.86
C PRO A 147 -43.26 -38.48 22.47
N THR A 148 -44.13 -37.51 22.74
CA THR A 148 -43.99 -36.23 23.47
C THR A 148 -43.34 -36.23 24.86
N VAL A 149 -42.70 -35.11 25.21
CA VAL A 149 -43.14 -34.23 26.32
C VAL A 149 -43.20 -32.79 25.78
N ALA A 150 -44.12 -31.96 26.27
CA ALA A 150 -44.21 -30.54 25.93
C ALA A 150 -44.13 -29.67 27.19
N SER A 151 -43.38 -28.56 27.11
CA SER A 151 -43.39 -27.48 28.09
C SER A 151 -43.58 -26.15 27.35
N SER A 152 -44.51 -25.33 27.82
CA SER A 152 -44.82 -24.04 27.20
C SER A 152 -43.89 -22.96 27.72
N ILE A 153 -43.15 -22.31 26.83
CA ILE A 153 -42.46 -21.04 27.10
C ILE A 153 -42.90 -20.05 26.02
N HIS A 154 -43.24 -18.84 26.45
CA HIS A 154 -43.68 -17.76 25.57
C HIS A 154 -42.66 -17.46 24.46
N PRO A 155 -43.09 -16.88 23.31
CA PRO A 155 -42.17 -16.44 22.28
C PRO A 155 -41.26 -15.32 22.80
N MET A 156 -40.09 -15.70 23.31
CA MET A 156 -39.01 -14.77 23.54
C MET A 156 -38.55 -14.24 22.19
N LYS A 157 -39.03 -13.04 21.85
CA LYS A 157 -38.32 -12.14 20.95
C LYS A 157 -36.87 -12.12 21.41
N GLY A 158 -35.96 -12.61 20.57
CA GLY A 158 -34.51 -12.52 20.81
C GLY A 158 -34.11 -11.05 20.85
N LYS A 159 -34.14 -10.45 22.05
CA LYS A 159 -33.62 -9.09 22.27
C LYS A 159 -32.11 -9.15 22.08
N SER A 160 -31.63 -8.69 20.93
CA SER A 160 -30.22 -8.41 20.66
C SER A 160 -29.76 -7.23 21.53
N SER A 161 -29.63 -7.48 22.83
CA SER A 161 -29.46 -6.47 23.87
C SER A 161 -28.03 -5.94 23.97
N SER A 162 -27.56 -5.30 22.91
CA SER A 162 -26.67 -4.15 23.07
C SER A 162 -27.25 -2.99 22.25
N ASN A 163 -27.74 -1.95 22.91
CA ASN A 163 -28.00 -0.66 22.27
C ASN A 163 -26.65 0.06 22.09
N THR A 164 -25.77 -0.56 21.30
CA THR A 164 -24.46 0.00 20.95
C THR A 164 -24.67 1.15 19.96
N PRO A 165 -24.01 2.31 20.10
CA PRO A 165 -24.26 3.45 19.24
C PRO A 165 -23.65 3.25 17.83
N CYS A 166 -24.43 2.66 16.92
CA CYS A 166 -24.12 2.59 15.50
C CYS A 166 -24.68 3.83 14.76
N PRO A 167 -23.95 4.46 13.83
CA PRO A 167 -24.50 5.53 12.99
C PRO A 167 -25.66 5.05 12.13
N ALA A 168 -26.67 5.90 11.92
CA ALA A 168 -27.89 5.52 11.19
C ALA A 168 -27.68 5.15 9.70
N THR A 169 -26.54 5.53 9.11
CA THR A 169 -26.14 5.23 7.72
C THR A 169 -25.18 4.05 7.61
N CYS A 170 -24.95 3.29 8.69
CA CYS A 170 -23.91 2.27 8.75
C CYS A 170 -24.44 0.96 9.35
N THR A 171 -23.77 -0.16 9.03
CA THR A 171 -23.94 -1.43 9.75
C THR A 171 -22.77 -1.65 10.70
N CYS A 172 -23.07 -2.14 11.91
CA CYS A 172 -22.06 -2.40 12.95
C CYS A 172 -22.16 -3.85 13.41
N HIS A 173 -21.05 -4.58 13.31
CA HIS A 173 -20.93 -5.97 13.72
C HIS A 173 -19.87 -6.08 14.82
N GLN A 174 -20.15 -6.87 15.85
CA GLN A 174 -19.18 -7.13 16.91
C GLN A 174 -18.24 -8.28 16.48
N ILE A 175 -16.95 -8.08 16.70
CA ILE A 175 -15.86 -9.01 16.34
C ILE A 175 -14.91 -9.19 17.54
N PRO A 176 -14.04 -10.21 17.54
CA PRO A 176 -12.90 -10.23 18.47
C PRO A 176 -12.11 -8.92 18.37
N GLY A 177 -11.76 -8.32 19.51
CA GLY A 177 -11.08 -7.01 19.59
C GLY A 177 -12.01 -5.79 19.64
N GLY A 178 -13.12 -5.78 18.89
CA GLY A 178 -14.05 -4.64 18.91
C GLY A 178 -15.23 -4.68 17.96
N PHE A 179 -15.44 -3.58 17.24
CA PHE A 179 -16.52 -3.43 16.27
C PHE A 179 -15.98 -3.22 14.85
N LYS A 180 -16.56 -3.97 13.92
CA LYS A 180 -16.51 -3.77 12.47
C LYS A 180 -17.63 -2.78 12.10
N VAL A 181 -17.29 -1.63 11.53
CA VAL A 181 -18.24 -0.58 11.16
C VAL A 181 -18.15 -0.33 9.67
N ASN A 182 -19.20 -0.70 8.94
CA ASN A 182 -19.31 -0.49 7.50
C ASN A 182 -20.28 0.65 7.21
N CYS A 183 -19.77 1.70 6.57
CA CYS A 183 -20.48 2.91 6.17
C CYS A 183 -20.34 3.16 4.65
N ASN A 184 -20.05 2.11 3.86
CA ASN A 184 -19.82 2.23 2.42
C ASN A 184 -21.06 2.72 1.66
N ASP A 185 -20.84 3.47 0.58
CA ASP A 185 -21.89 4.09 -0.27
C ASP A 185 -22.88 5.00 0.48
N GLY A 186 -22.60 5.36 1.75
CA GLY A 186 -23.48 6.07 2.68
C GLY A 186 -23.71 7.56 2.38
N ASN A 187 -23.18 8.09 1.28
CA ASN A 187 -23.25 9.51 0.89
C ASN A 187 -22.74 10.49 1.97
N ILE A 188 -21.78 10.05 2.81
CA ILE A 188 -21.21 10.81 3.92
C ILE A 188 -20.25 11.87 3.39
N SER A 189 -20.43 13.13 3.81
CA SER A 189 -19.58 14.27 3.41
C SER A 189 -18.45 14.54 4.41
N SER A 190 -18.61 14.15 5.67
CA SER A 190 -17.61 14.31 6.74
C SER A 190 -17.70 13.21 7.78
N LEU A 191 -16.55 12.80 8.35
CA LEU A 191 -16.52 11.86 9.49
C LEU A 191 -17.19 12.44 10.75
N VAL A 192 -17.49 13.75 10.78
CA VAL A 192 -18.28 14.42 11.82
C VAL A 192 -19.78 14.10 11.72
N ASP A 193 -20.25 13.60 10.58
CA ASP A 193 -21.65 13.25 10.33
C ASP A 193 -22.02 11.87 10.90
N LEU A 194 -21.02 11.03 11.24
CA LEU A 194 -21.16 9.73 11.89
C LEU A 194 -21.76 9.88 13.30
N LYS A 195 -23.10 9.88 13.37
CA LYS A 195 -23.88 10.10 14.59
C LYS A 195 -24.86 8.96 14.83
N PRO A 196 -24.88 8.35 16.04
CA PRO A 196 -23.88 8.52 17.11
C PRO A 196 -22.48 8.05 16.69
N LYS A 197 -21.42 8.64 17.26
CA LYS A 197 -20.04 8.25 16.93
C LYS A 197 -19.75 6.84 17.47
N PRO A 198 -19.30 5.89 16.63
CA PRO A 198 -19.04 4.53 17.07
C PRO A 198 -17.77 4.47 17.94
N SER A 199 -17.77 3.60 18.94
CA SER A 199 -16.68 3.46 19.93
C SER A 199 -16.11 2.04 19.94
N ASN A 200 -14.84 1.91 20.35
CA ASN A 200 -14.09 0.64 20.30
C ASN A 200 -14.16 -0.04 18.90
N VAL A 201 -14.04 0.79 17.85
CA VAL A 201 -13.98 0.36 16.45
C VAL A 201 -12.59 -0.20 16.15
N HIS A 202 -12.56 -1.31 15.41
CA HIS A 202 -11.35 -2.03 15.03
C HIS A 202 -11.20 -2.10 13.50
N GLU A 203 -12.31 -2.16 12.77
CA GLU A 203 -12.34 -1.98 11.31
C GLU A 203 -13.36 -0.88 10.96
N LEU A 204 -12.98 0.06 10.09
CA LEU A 204 -13.85 1.15 9.63
C LEU A 204 -13.80 1.27 8.10
N PHE A 205 -14.93 1.01 7.45
CA PHE A 205 -15.09 1.13 6.01
C PHE A 205 -15.95 2.35 5.68
N LEU A 206 -15.40 3.26 4.88
CA LEU A 206 -16.01 4.50 4.42
C LEU A 206 -15.89 4.65 2.88
N ARG A 207 -15.77 3.52 2.16
CA ARG A 207 -15.58 3.46 0.70
C ARG A 207 -16.81 4.02 -0.04
N GLY A 208 -16.62 4.71 -1.17
CA GLY A 208 -17.75 5.23 -1.97
C GLY A 208 -18.50 6.42 -1.34
N ASN A 209 -17.82 7.21 -0.50
CA ASN A 209 -18.38 8.39 0.16
C ASN A 209 -17.86 9.69 -0.47
N LYS A 210 -18.22 10.85 0.10
CA LYS A 210 -17.91 12.20 -0.42
C LYS A 210 -17.01 12.99 0.53
N ILE A 211 -16.13 12.28 1.24
CA ILE A 211 -15.24 12.88 2.23
C ILE A 211 -14.16 13.69 1.50
N HIS A 212 -14.16 15.01 1.67
CA HIS A 212 -13.21 15.90 0.98
C HIS A 212 -11.91 16.16 1.75
N THR A 213 -11.96 16.14 3.08
CA THR A 213 -10.82 16.47 3.95
C THR A 213 -10.78 15.58 5.18
N ILE A 214 -9.62 14.99 5.47
CA ILE A 214 -9.37 14.24 6.70
C ILE A 214 -8.45 15.03 7.64
N ARG A 215 -8.76 14.95 8.94
CA ARG A 215 -8.10 15.74 10.00
C ARG A 215 -7.91 14.90 11.26
N LYS A 216 -6.90 15.25 12.06
CA LYS A 216 -6.62 14.62 13.36
C LYS A 216 -7.85 14.54 14.27
N SER A 217 -8.69 15.57 14.27
CA SER A 217 -9.92 15.64 15.10
C SER A 217 -10.93 14.53 14.79
N HIS A 218 -10.93 13.97 13.58
CA HIS A 218 -11.84 12.89 13.21
C HIS A 218 -11.42 11.59 13.93
N PHE A 219 -10.12 11.29 13.94
CA PHE A 219 -9.54 10.00 14.35
C PHE A 219 -9.15 9.87 15.84
N VAL A 220 -9.34 10.90 16.67
CA VAL A 220 -8.86 10.93 18.08
C VAL A 220 -9.25 9.70 18.91
N ASP A 221 -10.48 9.21 18.73
CA ASP A 221 -11.10 8.15 19.53
C ASP A 221 -10.93 6.74 18.94
N TYR A 222 -10.38 6.64 17.72
CA TYR A 222 -10.24 5.39 16.96
C TYR A 222 -8.91 4.69 17.25
N GLN A 223 -8.46 4.69 18.51
CA GLN A 223 -7.09 4.29 18.89
C GLN A 223 -6.78 2.80 18.64
N LYS A 224 -7.81 1.95 18.65
CA LYS A 224 -7.74 0.51 18.35
C LYS A 224 -8.04 0.16 16.88
N LEU A 225 -8.12 1.16 16.00
CA LEU A 225 -8.43 0.93 14.61
C LEU A 225 -7.27 0.22 13.93
N ASN A 226 -7.54 -0.94 13.35
CA ASN A 226 -6.58 -1.84 12.73
C ASN A 226 -6.70 -1.84 11.20
N LEU A 227 -7.92 -1.65 10.68
CA LEU A 227 -8.21 -1.38 9.27
C LEU A 227 -8.97 -0.06 9.09
N LEU A 228 -8.54 0.76 8.14
CA LEU A 228 -9.24 1.97 7.68
C LEU A 228 -9.33 2.00 6.15
N ASP A 229 -10.55 1.93 5.62
CA ASP A 229 -10.83 2.12 4.19
C ASP A 229 -11.51 3.47 3.95
N LEU A 230 -10.81 4.35 3.22
CA LEU A 230 -11.24 5.67 2.76
C LEU A 230 -11.21 5.76 1.24
N GLY A 231 -11.13 4.63 0.52
CA GLY A 231 -11.00 4.64 -0.93
C GLY A 231 -12.27 5.10 -1.64
N ASN A 232 -12.16 5.44 -2.92
CA ASN A 232 -13.27 5.99 -3.74
C ASN A 232 -14.02 7.12 -3.00
N ASN A 233 -13.30 8.21 -2.75
CA ASN A 233 -13.78 9.39 -2.03
C ASN A 233 -13.26 10.68 -2.71
N ASN A 234 -13.54 11.84 -2.12
CA ASN A 234 -13.12 13.14 -2.65
C ASN A 234 -11.91 13.73 -1.91
N ILE A 235 -11.07 12.92 -1.26
CA ILE A 235 -10.02 13.41 -0.35
C ILE A 235 -8.90 14.07 -1.15
N ALA A 236 -8.99 15.41 -1.27
CA ALA A 236 -7.94 16.27 -1.81
C ALA A 236 -6.99 16.79 -0.71
N THR A 237 -7.38 16.68 0.56
CA THR A 237 -6.67 17.35 1.68
C THR A 237 -6.58 16.48 2.93
N MET A 238 -5.38 16.45 3.52
CA MET A 238 -5.06 15.74 4.76
C MET A 238 -4.13 16.60 5.62
N ASP A 239 -4.55 16.88 6.86
CA ASP A 239 -3.75 17.66 7.82
C ASP A 239 -2.54 16.86 8.32
N ASN A 240 -1.46 17.55 8.67
CA ASN A 240 -0.31 16.95 9.35
C ASN A 240 -0.72 16.31 10.69
N ASN A 241 -0.17 15.14 11.01
CA ASN A 241 -0.49 14.34 12.21
C ASN A 241 -1.95 13.82 12.25
N THR A 242 -2.63 13.71 11.10
CA THR A 242 -4.02 13.20 11.03
C THR A 242 -4.17 11.82 11.66
N PHE A 243 -3.22 10.91 11.42
CA PHE A 243 -3.24 9.54 11.95
C PHE A 243 -2.49 9.35 13.27
N LYS A 244 -2.13 10.43 13.99
CA LYS A 244 -1.21 10.37 15.15
C LYS A 244 -1.64 9.45 16.30
N ASN A 245 -2.95 9.18 16.42
CA ASN A 245 -3.52 8.32 17.45
C ASN A 245 -3.78 6.88 16.98
N LEU A 246 -3.62 6.57 15.68
CA LEU A 246 -3.93 5.27 15.07
C LEU A 246 -2.76 4.30 15.21
N LEU A 247 -2.36 4.03 16.45
CA LEU A 247 -1.17 3.24 16.77
C LEU A 247 -1.34 1.75 16.43
N GLU A 248 -2.57 1.23 16.40
CA GLU A 248 -2.87 -0.18 16.08
C GLU A 248 -3.17 -0.41 14.58
N LEU A 249 -3.09 0.62 13.73
CA LEU A 249 -3.45 0.51 12.31
C LEU A 249 -2.41 -0.30 11.51
N VAL A 250 -2.88 -1.33 10.80
CA VAL A 250 -2.08 -2.25 9.98
C VAL A 250 -2.38 -2.06 8.49
N TRP A 251 -3.64 -1.83 8.12
CA TRP A 251 -4.10 -1.62 6.74
C TRP A 251 -4.75 -0.25 6.56
N LEU A 252 -4.28 0.52 5.56
CA LEU A 252 -4.85 1.81 5.16
C LEU A 252 -5.07 1.86 3.65
N TYR A 253 -6.33 2.08 3.26
CA TYR A 253 -6.74 2.28 1.87
C TYR A 253 -7.19 3.73 1.67
N MET A 254 -6.54 4.45 0.75
CA MET A 254 -6.89 5.79 0.30
C MET A 254 -6.78 5.89 -1.24
N ASP A 255 -7.04 4.77 -1.91
CA ASP A 255 -7.11 4.67 -3.37
C ASP A 255 -8.27 5.51 -3.94
N ASN A 256 -8.28 5.81 -5.24
CA ASN A 256 -9.38 6.51 -5.91
C ASN A 256 -9.78 7.82 -5.17
N ASN A 257 -8.80 8.71 -5.01
CA ASN A 257 -8.91 9.97 -4.27
C ASN A 257 -8.08 11.07 -4.98
N TYR A 258 -7.88 12.23 -4.35
CA TYR A 258 -7.31 13.43 -4.99
C TYR A 258 -6.03 13.93 -4.29
N LEU A 259 -5.25 13.02 -3.69
CA LEU A 259 -3.99 13.37 -3.01
C LEU A 259 -2.89 13.74 -4.02
N ASP A 260 -2.11 14.78 -3.71
CA ASP A 260 -1.18 15.47 -4.62
C ASP A 260 0.30 15.30 -4.23
N ILE A 261 0.61 15.44 -2.94
CA ILE A 261 1.95 15.48 -2.37
C ILE A 261 1.96 14.64 -1.09
N LEU A 262 2.88 13.68 -1.00
CA LEU A 262 3.10 12.90 0.21
C LEU A 262 4.22 13.50 1.07
N SER A 263 4.02 13.58 2.38
CA SER A 263 5.04 13.99 3.35
C SER A 263 5.02 13.13 4.62
N ARG A 264 6.13 13.11 5.34
CA ARG A 264 6.30 12.33 6.58
C ARG A 264 5.34 12.73 7.68
N GLU A 265 4.92 14.00 7.71
CA GLU A 265 4.03 14.57 8.73
C GLU A 265 2.59 14.10 8.56
N LYS A 266 2.13 13.86 7.32
CA LYS A 266 0.79 13.34 7.03
C LYS A 266 0.60 11.94 7.65
N PHE A 267 1.60 11.07 7.51
CA PHE A 267 1.58 9.69 8.01
C PHE A 267 2.07 9.49 9.46
N ASN A 268 2.44 10.56 10.16
CA ASN A 268 3.01 10.46 11.51
C ASN A 268 2.02 9.83 12.51
N GLY A 269 2.42 8.71 13.12
CA GLY A 269 1.62 7.91 14.05
C GLY A 269 1.45 6.44 13.63
N LEU A 270 1.59 6.15 12.34
CA LEU A 270 1.31 4.84 11.73
C LEU A 270 2.43 3.81 11.95
N GLN A 271 2.80 3.58 13.21
CA GLN A 271 3.95 2.77 13.61
C GLN A 271 3.79 1.26 13.38
N ASN A 272 2.55 0.78 13.24
CA ASN A 272 2.24 -0.63 12.96
C ASN A 272 1.74 -0.89 11.53
N LEU A 273 1.72 0.12 10.65
CA LEU A 273 1.17 -0.04 9.31
C LEU A 273 2.06 -0.96 8.47
N GLU A 274 1.47 -2.04 7.94
CA GLU A 274 2.15 -2.99 7.05
C GLU A 274 1.72 -2.85 5.59
N TYR A 275 0.52 -2.29 5.35
CA TYR A 275 -0.07 -2.11 4.03
C TYR A 275 -0.58 -0.68 3.84
N LEU A 276 -0.23 -0.07 2.69
CA LEU A 276 -0.73 1.23 2.26
C LEU A 276 -1.09 1.20 0.77
N ASN A 277 -2.36 1.47 0.44
CA ASN A 277 -2.82 1.69 -0.93
C ASN A 277 -3.26 3.15 -1.16
N MET A 278 -2.68 3.76 -2.20
CA MET A 278 -2.97 5.13 -2.67
C MET A 278 -2.97 5.18 -4.21
N GLU A 279 -3.35 4.10 -4.88
CA GLU A 279 -3.54 4.08 -6.33
C GLU A 279 -4.66 5.01 -6.80
N PHE A 280 -4.73 5.32 -8.11
CA PHE A 280 -5.75 6.20 -8.69
C PHE A 280 -5.89 7.52 -7.90
N ASN A 281 -4.75 8.13 -7.58
CA ASN A 281 -4.66 9.47 -7.01
C ASN A 281 -3.91 10.39 -8.00
N VAL A 282 -3.71 11.67 -7.63
CA VAL A 282 -3.01 12.65 -8.46
C VAL A 282 -1.61 12.96 -7.92
N ILE A 283 -0.95 11.97 -7.31
CA ILE A 283 0.31 12.16 -6.58
C ILE A 283 1.42 12.46 -7.58
N GLN A 284 1.98 13.67 -7.49
CA GLN A 284 3.07 14.15 -8.34
C GLN A 284 4.42 14.13 -7.61
N LEU A 285 4.40 14.21 -6.28
CA LEU A 285 5.61 14.33 -5.46
C LEU A 285 5.50 13.50 -4.17
N ILE A 286 6.55 12.73 -3.89
CA ILE A 286 6.81 12.12 -2.59
C ILE A 286 8.01 12.87 -1.99
N GLN A 287 7.89 13.35 -0.75
CA GLN A 287 9.01 14.03 -0.08
C GLN A 287 10.01 13.02 0.53
N PRO A 288 11.31 13.37 0.66
CA PRO A 288 12.32 12.50 1.25
C PRO A 288 11.91 11.97 2.64
N GLY A 289 12.14 10.69 2.90
CA GLY A 289 11.81 10.06 4.18
C GLY A 289 10.31 10.01 4.54
N THR A 290 9.39 10.22 3.59
CA THR A 290 7.94 10.10 3.81
C THR A 290 7.55 8.78 4.48
N PHE A 291 8.08 7.66 3.98
CA PHE A 291 7.75 6.33 4.48
C PHE A 291 8.44 6.00 5.83
N ASN A 292 9.40 6.82 6.27
CA ASN A 292 10.07 6.70 7.59
C ASN A 292 9.13 7.05 8.77
N ALA A 293 7.84 7.31 8.51
CA ALA A 293 6.77 7.35 9.50
C ALA A 293 6.13 5.97 9.78
N MET A 294 6.38 4.98 8.91
CA MET A 294 5.71 3.67 8.87
C MET A 294 6.74 2.53 8.81
N PRO A 295 7.55 2.32 9.87
CA PRO A 295 8.72 1.42 9.84
C PRO A 295 8.40 -0.08 9.66
N LYS A 296 7.12 -0.48 9.69
CA LYS A 296 6.67 -1.85 9.39
C LYS A 296 6.09 -2.03 7.98
N LEU A 297 6.09 -0.99 7.15
CA LEU A 297 5.48 -1.03 5.82
C LEU A 297 6.14 -2.11 4.95
N ARG A 298 5.33 -3.03 4.45
CA ARG A 298 5.68 -4.18 3.61
C ARG A 298 5.09 -4.08 2.21
N VAL A 299 3.85 -3.59 2.11
CA VAL A 299 3.10 -3.45 0.86
C VAL A 299 2.80 -1.98 0.61
N LEU A 300 3.29 -1.45 -0.51
CA LEU A 300 3.08 -0.07 -0.94
C LEU A 300 2.54 -0.04 -2.38
N ILE A 301 1.31 0.43 -2.53
CA ILE A 301 0.58 0.49 -3.79
C ILE A 301 0.39 1.97 -4.19
N LEU A 302 1.02 2.35 -5.32
CA LEU A 302 1.22 3.72 -5.82
C LEU A 302 1.02 3.81 -7.35
N ASN A 303 0.49 2.77 -7.98
CA ASN A 303 0.18 2.75 -9.40
C ASN A 303 -0.94 3.75 -9.78
N ASN A 304 -1.12 4.00 -11.08
CA ASN A 304 -2.15 4.92 -11.59
C ASN A 304 -2.06 6.32 -10.94
N ASN A 305 -0.86 6.90 -10.93
CA ASN A 305 -0.55 8.20 -10.32
C ASN A 305 0.28 9.07 -11.28
N LEU A 306 0.69 10.26 -10.82
CA LEU A 306 1.38 11.28 -11.65
C LEU A 306 2.89 11.36 -11.36
N LEU A 307 3.49 10.31 -10.77
CA LEU A 307 4.89 10.32 -10.35
C LEU A 307 5.85 10.32 -11.55
N ARG A 308 6.89 11.16 -11.48
CA ARG A 308 7.94 11.28 -12.51
C ARG A 308 9.34 10.91 -12.02
N SER A 309 9.55 10.97 -10.71
CA SER A 309 10.80 10.65 -10.02
C SER A 309 10.51 10.29 -8.57
N LEU A 310 11.43 9.55 -7.95
CA LEU A 310 11.44 9.27 -6.51
C LEU A 310 12.64 10.01 -5.89
N PRO A 311 12.51 10.58 -4.67
CA PRO A 311 13.64 11.20 -4.00
C PRO A 311 14.64 10.14 -3.50
N VAL A 312 15.89 10.57 -3.31
CA VAL A 312 16.91 9.76 -2.62
C VAL A 312 16.44 9.47 -1.19
N ASP A 313 16.77 8.27 -0.68
CA ASP A 313 16.41 7.77 0.65
C ASP A 313 14.90 7.67 0.91
N VAL A 314 14.10 7.50 -0.16
CA VAL A 314 12.64 7.30 -0.06
C VAL A 314 12.27 5.99 0.66
N PHE A 315 13.05 4.92 0.47
CA PHE A 315 12.77 3.60 1.03
C PHE A 315 13.68 3.21 2.20
N ALA A 316 14.69 4.02 2.54
CA ALA A 316 15.70 3.72 3.55
C ALA A 316 15.14 3.45 4.98
N GLY A 317 13.92 3.90 5.29
CA GLY A 317 13.24 3.66 6.56
C GLY A 317 12.20 2.54 6.57
N VAL A 318 12.08 1.74 5.50
CA VAL A 318 11.09 0.65 5.35
C VAL A 318 11.73 -0.63 4.78
N SER A 319 10.98 -1.73 4.73
CA SER A 319 11.45 -3.01 4.17
C SER A 319 10.34 -3.68 3.39
N LEU A 320 10.08 -3.12 2.20
CA LEU A 320 9.00 -3.53 1.31
C LEU A 320 9.24 -4.93 0.71
N SER A 321 8.19 -5.74 0.69
CA SER A 321 8.09 -7.01 -0.04
C SER A 321 7.25 -6.88 -1.32
N LYS A 322 6.25 -5.99 -1.35
CA LYS A 322 5.51 -5.61 -2.57
C LYS A 322 5.53 -4.10 -2.78
N LEU A 323 5.97 -3.67 -3.97
CA LEU A 323 5.90 -2.29 -4.43
C LEU A 323 5.21 -2.24 -5.80
N SER A 324 4.14 -1.47 -5.93
CA SER A 324 3.48 -1.22 -7.22
C SER A 324 3.57 0.25 -7.58
N ILE A 325 4.25 0.56 -8.70
CA ILE A 325 4.35 1.91 -9.28
C ILE A 325 4.09 1.89 -10.81
N HIS A 326 3.39 0.86 -11.30
CA HIS A 326 2.97 0.77 -12.70
C HIS A 326 2.03 1.92 -13.09
N ASN A 327 1.88 2.21 -14.39
CA ASN A 327 1.06 3.31 -14.91
C ASN A 327 1.30 4.65 -14.17
N ASN A 328 2.55 5.10 -14.20
CA ASN A 328 3.01 6.41 -13.75
C ASN A 328 3.78 7.08 -14.92
N TYR A 329 4.54 8.14 -14.65
CA TYR A 329 5.27 8.91 -15.67
C TYR A 329 6.80 8.84 -15.49
N PHE A 330 7.31 7.69 -15.04
CA PHE A 330 8.75 7.46 -14.89
C PHE A 330 9.43 7.28 -16.26
N LEU A 331 10.41 8.13 -16.56
CA LEU A 331 11.30 7.97 -17.72
C LEU A 331 12.44 7.01 -17.42
N TYR A 332 12.96 7.04 -16.19
CA TYR A 332 13.94 6.11 -15.64
C TYR A 332 13.86 6.14 -14.11
N LEU A 333 14.44 5.14 -13.43
CA LEU A 333 14.61 5.14 -11.99
C LEU A 333 16.11 5.08 -11.62
N PRO A 334 16.61 5.92 -10.70
CA PRO A 334 17.99 5.84 -10.26
C PRO A 334 18.19 4.58 -9.40
N VAL A 335 19.25 3.81 -9.66
CA VAL A 335 19.55 2.64 -8.81
C VAL A 335 20.10 3.07 -7.45
N ALA A 336 21.11 3.93 -7.46
CA ALA A 336 21.79 4.40 -6.25
C ALA A 336 20.89 5.33 -5.42
N GLY A 337 20.71 5.02 -4.14
CA GLY A 337 19.92 5.79 -3.20
C GLY A 337 18.40 5.65 -3.34
N VAL A 338 17.90 4.70 -4.13
CA VAL A 338 16.46 4.40 -4.29
C VAL A 338 16.22 2.90 -4.45
N LEU A 339 16.67 2.29 -5.55
CA LEU A 339 16.38 0.88 -5.85
C LEU A 339 17.35 -0.10 -5.19
N ASP A 340 18.56 0.34 -4.87
CA ASP A 340 19.52 -0.38 -4.00
C ASP A 340 19.00 -0.59 -2.57
N GLN A 341 18.00 0.19 -2.15
CA GLN A 341 17.36 0.11 -0.84
C GLN A 341 16.31 -1.02 -0.73
N LEU A 342 15.81 -1.52 -1.87
CA LEU A 342 14.73 -2.52 -1.96
C LEU A 342 15.21 -3.97 -1.71
N THR A 343 15.93 -4.16 -0.60
CA THR A 343 16.63 -5.40 -0.24
C THR A 343 15.74 -6.62 0.05
N SER A 344 14.46 -6.41 0.35
CA SER A 344 13.50 -7.45 0.77
C SER A 344 12.37 -7.68 -0.23
N ILE A 345 12.49 -7.14 -1.45
CA ILE A 345 11.42 -7.14 -2.45
C ILE A 345 11.18 -8.55 -3.02
N THR A 346 9.92 -8.97 -3.09
CA THR A 346 9.48 -10.27 -3.65
C THR A 346 8.50 -10.13 -4.81
N GLN A 347 7.79 -9.00 -4.89
CA GLN A 347 7.00 -8.58 -6.04
C GLN A 347 7.27 -7.10 -6.32
N ILE A 348 7.53 -6.72 -7.56
CA ILE A 348 7.59 -5.32 -7.98
C ILE A 348 6.83 -5.12 -9.28
N ASP A 349 6.03 -4.06 -9.35
CA ASP A 349 5.36 -3.67 -10.58
C ASP A 349 5.77 -2.27 -11.05
N LEU A 350 6.09 -2.21 -12.34
CA LEU A 350 6.81 -1.17 -13.05
C LEU A 350 6.26 -0.98 -14.48
N HIS A 351 5.26 -1.77 -14.90
CA HIS A 351 4.74 -1.74 -16.28
C HIS A 351 3.97 -0.43 -16.59
N ASP A 352 3.54 -0.23 -17.84
CA ASP A 352 2.80 0.95 -18.33
C ASP A 352 3.44 2.32 -17.95
N ASN A 353 4.77 2.38 -17.77
CA ASN A 353 5.52 3.62 -17.56
C ASN A 353 6.22 4.05 -18.88
N PRO A 354 6.35 5.36 -19.15
CA PRO A 354 6.93 5.88 -20.39
C PRO A 354 8.47 5.84 -20.38
N TRP A 355 9.04 4.65 -20.29
CA TRP A 355 10.49 4.44 -20.14
C TRP A 355 11.28 5.05 -21.32
N ASP A 356 12.30 5.85 -21.00
CA ASP A 356 13.20 6.48 -21.95
C ASP A 356 14.51 5.69 -22.06
N CYS A 357 14.57 4.82 -23.07
CA CYS A 357 15.64 3.87 -23.33
C CYS A 357 16.86 4.50 -24.03
N LYS A 358 17.36 5.58 -23.44
CA LYS A 358 18.69 6.18 -23.67
C LYS A 358 19.67 5.72 -22.58
N CYS A 359 20.95 6.08 -22.69
CA CYS A 359 22.00 5.79 -21.70
C CYS A 359 21.61 5.86 -20.19
N PRO A 360 20.79 6.81 -19.70
CA PRO A 360 20.37 6.85 -18.29
C PRO A 360 19.60 5.61 -17.80
N ILE A 361 18.95 4.85 -18.68
CA ILE A 361 18.18 3.64 -18.31
C ILE A 361 19.08 2.46 -17.94
N VAL A 362 20.34 2.42 -18.41
CA VAL A 362 21.16 1.20 -18.39
C VAL A 362 21.39 0.65 -16.97
N PRO A 363 21.67 1.46 -15.93
CA PRO A 363 21.76 0.93 -14.56
C PRO A 363 20.45 0.30 -14.07
N PHE A 364 19.30 0.91 -14.38
CA PHE A 364 17.98 0.38 -14.03
C PHE A 364 17.70 -0.93 -14.75
N LYS A 365 18.01 -1.02 -16.04
CA LYS A 365 17.94 -2.25 -16.83
C LYS A 365 18.78 -3.39 -16.23
N GLN A 366 20.03 -3.11 -15.86
CA GLN A 366 20.92 -4.08 -15.21
C GLN A 366 20.39 -4.52 -13.84
N TRP A 367 19.78 -3.62 -13.07
CA TRP A 367 19.13 -3.93 -11.80
C TRP A 367 17.88 -4.82 -11.99
N VAL A 368 17.07 -4.56 -13.03
CA VAL A 368 15.94 -5.42 -13.44
C VAL A 368 16.41 -6.82 -13.82
N GLU A 369 17.43 -6.93 -14.70
CA GLU A 369 18.02 -8.21 -15.13
C GLU A 369 18.52 -9.04 -13.93
N MET A 370 19.07 -8.40 -12.89
CA MET A 370 19.52 -9.06 -11.66
C MET A 370 18.40 -9.51 -10.71
N LEU A 371 17.17 -8.98 -10.87
CA LEU A 371 16.01 -9.26 -10.00
C LEU A 371 14.94 -10.15 -10.63
N ARG A 372 14.70 -10.09 -11.94
CA ARG A 372 13.66 -10.89 -12.64
C ARG A 372 13.71 -12.40 -12.29
N PRO A 373 14.88 -13.05 -12.06
CA PRO A 373 14.95 -14.45 -11.62
C PRO A 373 14.49 -14.74 -10.17
N LYS A 374 14.15 -13.72 -9.38
CA LYS A 374 13.85 -13.81 -7.93
C LYS A 374 12.56 -13.09 -7.52
N VAL A 375 12.06 -12.19 -8.36
CA VAL A 375 11.00 -11.22 -8.03
C VAL A 375 9.90 -11.34 -9.07
N MET A 376 8.65 -11.45 -8.61
CA MET A 376 7.49 -11.41 -9.49
C MET A 376 7.35 -9.99 -10.08
N MET A 377 7.51 -9.86 -11.39
CA MET A 377 7.40 -8.59 -12.11
C MET A 377 6.88 -8.80 -13.53
N SER A 378 6.22 -7.77 -14.07
CA SER A 378 5.76 -7.73 -15.45
C SER A 378 6.80 -7.19 -16.43
N ASP A 379 6.57 -7.44 -17.71
CA ASP A 379 7.44 -7.02 -18.82
C ASP A 379 7.53 -5.50 -18.93
N LEU A 380 8.74 -4.99 -19.21
CA LEU A 380 9.02 -3.56 -19.30
C LEU A 380 9.31 -3.19 -20.76
N ARG A 381 8.64 -2.14 -21.25
CA ARG A 381 8.72 -1.71 -22.65
C ARG A 381 9.19 -0.28 -22.76
N CYS A 382 10.03 0.01 -23.74
CA CYS A 382 10.49 1.36 -24.03
C CYS A 382 9.36 2.17 -24.69
N GLU A 383 9.13 3.41 -24.24
CA GLU A 383 8.19 4.35 -24.87
C GLU A 383 8.95 5.40 -25.71
N THR A 384 10.20 5.70 -25.34
CA THR A 384 11.11 6.52 -26.13
C THR A 384 12.54 5.94 -26.11
N PRO A 385 13.41 6.30 -27.05
CA PRO A 385 13.14 7.03 -28.30
C PRO A 385 12.38 6.16 -29.32
N GLU A 386 12.00 6.74 -30.47
CA GLU A 386 11.13 6.06 -31.46
C GLU A 386 11.73 4.76 -32.01
N GLU A 387 13.06 4.65 -32.09
CA GLU A 387 13.78 3.47 -32.59
C GLU A 387 13.57 2.22 -31.71
N PHE A 388 13.10 2.39 -30.47
CA PHE A 388 12.83 1.31 -29.52
C PHE A 388 11.35 1.27 -29.06
N PHE A 389 10.44 1.95 -29.77
CA PHE A 389 9.04 2.05 -29.33
C PHE A 389 8.37 0.67 -29.17
N LYS A 390 7.96 0.36 -27.94
CA LYS A 390 7.35 -0.89 -27.44
C LYS A 390 8.24 -2.14 -27.45
N GLU A 391 9.53 -2.01 -27.78
CA GLU A 391 10.52 -3.07 -27.56
C GLU A 391 10.65 -3.42 -26.07
N ASP A 392 10.93 -4.68 -25.76
CA ASP A 392 11.14 -5.15 -24.39
C ASP A 392 12.54 -4.79 -23.90
N PHE A 393 12.68 -4.55 -22.60
CA PHE A 393 14.01 -4.40 -22.00
C PHE A 393 14.88 -5.65 -22.25
N GLU A 394 14.31 -6.85 -22.34
CA GLU A 394 15.07 -8.08 -22.62
C GLU A 394 15.51 -8.26 -24.08
N SER A 395 14.85 -7.63 -25.07
CA SER A 395 15.31 -7.69 -26.47
C SER A 395 16.50 -6.77 -26.75
N LEU A 396 16.65 -5.71 -25.96
CA LEU A 396 17.62 -4.64 -26.20
C LEU A 396 18.97 -4.89 -25.51
N SER A 397 20.07 -4.77 -26.28
CA SER A 397 21.43 -4.82 -25.72
C SER A 397 21.81 -3.49 -25.05
N ASN A 398 22.66 -3.55 -24.02
CA ASN A 398 23.12 -2.36 -23.29
C ASN A 398 23.91 -1.41 -24.21
N GLU A 399 24.59 -1.95 -25.23
CA GLU A 399 25.37 -1.22 -26.23
C GLU A 399 24.52 -0.66 -27.39
N ALA A 400 23.28 -1.14 -27.56
CA ALA A 400 22.29 -0.55 -28.46
C ALA A 400 21.67 0.69 -27.81
N ILE A 401 21.25 0.56 -26.54
CA ILE A 401 20.73 1.65 -25.70
C ILE A 401 21.79 2.73 -25.41
N CYS A 402 23.05 2.32 -25.23
CA CYS A 402 24.16 3.23 -24.94
C CYS A 402 25.44 2.88 -25.71
N PRO A 403 25.58 3.34 -26.97
CA PRO A 403 26.76 3.07 -27.80
C PRO A 403 28.10 3.53 -27.17
N GLN A 404 28.06 4.52 -26.27
CA GLN A 404 29.24 5.02 -25.54
C GLN A 404 29.93 3.95 -24.69
N LEU A 405 29.23 2.87 -24.29
CA LEU A 405 29.82 1.74 -23.57
C LEU A 405 30.90 1.00 -24.39
N LYS A 406 30.87 1.11 -25.73
CA LYS A 406 31.93 0.59 -26.61
C LYS A 406 33.17 1.48 -26.65
N VAL A 407 33.09 2.74 -26.20
CA VAL A 407 34.14 3.77 -26.32
C VAL A 407 34.97 3.88 -25.04
N MET A 408 35.46 2.74 -24.54
CA MET A 408 36.51 2.71 -23.54
C MET A 408 37.84 2.42 -24.26
N PRO A 409 38.71 3.42 -24.48
CA PRO A 409 39.92 3.24 -25.29
C PRO A 409 40.89 2.26 -24.62
N THR A 410 41.16 1.15 -25.29
CA THR A 410 42.23 0.24 -24.93
C THR A 410 43.57 0.97 -25.02
N LEU A 411 44.17 1.25 -23.86
CA LEU A 411 45.53 1.79 -23.75
C LEU A 411 46.58 0.71 -24.09
N THR A 412 46.55 0.23 -25.33
CA THR A 412 47.60 -0.62 -25.90
C THR A 412 48.86 0.19 -26.13
N SER A 413 49.72 0.21 -25.10
CA SER A 413 51.06 0.80 -25.14
C SER A 413 51.81 0.40 -26.41
N THR A 414 52.02 1.37 -27.30
CA THR A 414 52.86 1.24 -28.49
C THR A 414 53.72 2.47 -28.62
N HIS A 415 54.96 2.38 -28.13
CA HIS A 415 55.97 3.43 -28.27
C HIS A 415 56.22 3.75 -29.76
N LYS A 416 55.84 4.94 -30.20
CA LYS A 416 56.50 5.62 -31.32
C LYS A 416 56.68 7.11 -31.00
N ASN A 417 57.94 7.52 -30.90
CA ASN A 417 58.30 8.94 -30.81
C ASN A 417 58.07 9.60 -32.17
N SER A 418 57.37 10.73 -32.20
CA SER A 418 57.65 11.79 -33.18
C SER A 418 57.24 13.14 -32.61
N THR A 419 58.09 14.14 -32.84
CA THR A 419 57.84 15.55 -32.51
C THR A 419 56.94 16.20 -33.57
N GLY A 420 55.97 17.01 -33.17
CA GLY A 420 55.10 17.75 -34.09
C GLY A 420 54.33 18.86 -33.38
N LEU A 421 54.57 20.09 -33.82
CA LEU A 421 54.13 21.40 -33.30
C LEU A 421 52.63 21.50 -32.89
N ALA A 422 52.32 22.41 -31.96
CA ALA A 422 50.97 22.66 -31.45
C ALA A 422 50.15 23.62 -32.32
N GLU A 423 48.82 23.48 -32.28
CA GLU A 423 47.87 24.55 -32.62
C GLU A 423 46.63 24.48 -31.69
N THR A 424 45.90 25.58 -31.55
CA THR A 424 44.95 25.81 -30.44
C THR A 424 43.49 25.48 -30.77
N GLY A 425 42.81 24.71 -29.92
CA GLY A 425 41.38 24.41 -30.06
C GLY A 425 40.67 24.15 -28.72
N THR A 426 39.67 24.98 -28.43
CA THR A 426 38.63 24.89 -27.38
C THR A 426 38.39 23.52 -26.72
N HIS A 427 38.57 23.43 -25.40
CA HIS A 427 38.00 22.35 -24.59
C HIS A 427 36.61 22.72 -24.05
N SER A 428 35.60 22.01 -24.55
CA SER A 428 34.28 21.89 -23.92
C SER A 428 34.10 20.45 -23.42
N ASN A 429 33.21 20.27 -22.44
CA ASN A 429 32.72 18.99 -21.90
C ASN A 429 33.73 18.04 -21.20
N SER A 430 33.52 17.87 -19.89
CA SER A 430 33.91 16.66 -19.15
C SER A 430 32.87 16.28 -18.08
N TYR A 431 31.58 16.34 -18.42
CA TYR A 431 30.50 15.82 -17.58
C TYR A 431 30.43 14.28 -17.65
N LEU A 432 31.39 13.58 -17.03
CA LEU A 432 31.26 12.17 -16.65
C LEU A 432 32.41 11.69 -15.73
N GLU A 433 32.61 12.34 -14.59
CA GLU A 433 33.47 11.80 -13.52
C GLU A 433 32.63 11.32 -12.34
N THR A 434 32.31 10.02 -12.34
CA THR A 434 31.85 9.36 -11.11
C THR A 434 33.00 9.36 -10.12
N SER A 435 32.78 9.83 -8.89
CA SER A 435 33.82 10.06 -7.89
C SER A 435 34.44 8.77 -7.33
N ARG A 436 35.21 8.06 -8.16
CA ARG A 436 36.13 7.01 -7.75
C ARG A 436 37.30 7.65 -7.01
N VAL A 437 37.09 7.96 -5.72
CA VAL A 437 38.16 8.35 -4.80
C VAL A 437 39.27 7.32 -4.94
N SER A 438 40.45 7.76 -5.39
CA SER A 438 41.55 6.87 -5.73
C SER A 438 41.93 6.01 -4.52
N ILE A 439 42.31 4.75 -4.74
CA ILE A 439 42.70 3.83 -3.63
C ILE A 439 43.87 4.42 -2.82
N SER A 440 44.74 5.21 -3.46
CA SER A 440 45.81 6.01 -2.86
C SER A 440 45.35 7.10 -1.88
N VAL A 441 44.08 7.52 -1.90
CA VAL A 441 43.47 8.47 -0.96
C VAL A 441 42.55 7.74 0.02
N LEU A 442 41.81 6.73 -0.46
CA LEU A 442 40.84 5.98 0.35
C LEU A 442 41.52 5.14 1.45
N VAL A 443 42.67 4.51 1.17
CA VAL A 443 43.41 3.72 2.16
C VAL A 443 44.02 4.58 3.28
N PRO A 444 44.72 5.71 3.01
CA PRO A 444 45.13 6.64 4.07
C PRO A 444 43.94 7.25 4.84
N GLY A 445 42.83 7.56 4.15
CA GLY A 445 41.61 8.07 4.79
C GLY A 445 41.02 7.10 5.81
N LEU A 446 40.85 5.83 5.42
CA LEU A 446 40.36 4.78 6.32
C LEU A 446 41.33 4.50 7.48
N LEU A 447 42.64 4.54 7.24
CA LEU A 447 43.66 4.46 8.31
C LEU A 447 43.52 5.62 9.30
N LEU A 448 43.30 6.85 8.83
CA LEU A 448 43.17 8.02 9.69
C LEU A 448 41.86 7.97 10.50
N VAL A 449 40.75 7.49 9.91
CA VAL A 449 39.49 7.23 10.63
C VAL A 449 39.64 6.12 11.67
N PHE A 450 40.39 5.04 11.37
CA PHE A 450 40.64 3.95 12.32
C PHE A 450 41.55 4.38 13.47
N VAL A 451 42.61 5.15 13.19
CA VAL A 451 43.51 5.70 14.22
C VAL A 451 42.78 6.71 15.10
N THR A 452 41.96 7.59 14.53
CA THR A 452 41.18 8.55 15.33
C THR A 452 40.09 7.87 16.16
N SER A 453 39.42 6.83 15.65
CA SER A 453 38.45 6.06 16.46
C SER A 453 39.11 5.25 17.57
N ALA A 454 40.29 4.67 17.34
CA ALA A 454 41.08 4.02 18.39
C ALA A 454 41.45 5.02 19.51
N PHE A 455 41.90 6.23 19.15
CA PHE A 455 42.20 7.28 20.15
C PHE A 455 40.97 7.80 20.89
N THR A 456 39.79 7.92 20.26
CA THR A 456 38.56 8.32 20.99
C THR A 456 38.06 7.22 21.93
N VAL A 457 38.17 5.94 21.55
CA VAL A 457 37.85 4.80 22.43
C VAL A 457 38.80 4.76 23.63
N VAL A 458 40.11 4.89 23.43
CA VAL A 458 41.09 4.97 24.53
C VAL A 458 40.84 6.20 25.40
N GLY A 459 40.53 7.36 24.80
CA GLY A 459 40.18 8.59 25.52
C GLY A 459 38.93 8.44 26.39
N MET A 460 37.87 7.84 25.86
CA MET A 460 36.65 7.49 26.62
C MET A 460 36.94 6.51 27.76
N LEU A 461 37.76 5.49 27.52
CA LEU A 461 38.09 4.48 28.53
C LEU A 461 38.95 5.08 29.66
N VAL A 462 39.91 5.95 29.33
CA VAL A 462 40.69 6.74 30.31
C VAL A 462 39.79 7.73 31.06
N PHE A 463 38.83 8.38 30.39
CA PHE A 463 37.85 9.27 31.03
C PHE A 463 36.96 8.51 32.02
N ILE A 464 36.43 7.34 31.64
CA ILE A 464 35.64 6.46 32.51
C ILE A 464 36.47 5.98 33.72
N LEU A 465 37.74 5.60 33.52
CA LEU A 465 38.63 5.24 34.63
C LEU A 465 38.94 6.44 35.54
N ARG A 466 39.16 7.63 34.99
CA ARG A 466 39.35 8.88 35.75
C ARG A 466 38.09 9.24 36.54
N ASN A 467 36.90 9.06 35.98
CA ASN A 467 35.63 9.28 36.68
C ASN A 467 35.35 8.21 37.74
N ARG A 468 35.66 6.92 37.51
CA ARG A 468 35.61 5.90 38.58
C ARG A 468 36.59 6.22 39.73
N LYS A 469 37.76 6.80 39.42
CA LYS A 469 38.74 7.26 40.44
C LYS A 469 38.29 8.54 41.16
N ARG A 470 37.62 9.49 40.48
CA ARG A 470 36.97 10.66 41.11
C ARG A 470 35.76 10.23 41.96
N SER A 471 34.92 9.28 41.52
CA SER A 471 33.83 8.69 42.31
C SER A 471 34.36 8.07 43.59
N LYS A 472 35.32 7.13 43.51
CA LYS A 472 35.90 6.50 44.71
C LYS A 472 36.52 7.49 45.70
N ARG A 473 37.00 8.67 45.25
CA ARG A 473 37.42 9.77 46.14
C ARG A 473 36.23 10.50 46.77
N ARG A 474 35.14 10.73 46.02
CA ARG A 474 33.90 11.31 46.54
C ARG A 474 33.25 10.38 47.58
N ASP A 475 33.19 9.08 47.28
CA ASP A 475 32.64 8.04 48.17
C ASP A 475 33.47 7.89 49.46
N ALA A 476 34.80 8.04 49.36
CA ALA A 476 35.71 8.05 50.52
C ALA A 476 35.66 9.36 51.34
N ASN A 477 35.32 10.49 50.72
CA ASN A 477 35.11 11.75 51.44
C ASN A 477 33.73 11.77 52.13
N SER A 478 32.67 11.25 51.49
CA SER A 478 31.34 11.16 52.10
C SER A 478 31.35 10.29 53.36
N SER A 479 32.02 9.13 53.31
CA SER A 479 32.17 8.24 54.47
C SER A 479 33.12 8.78 55.57
N ALA A 480 33.81 9.91 55.32
CA ALA A 480 34.54 10.66 56.35
C ALA A 480 33.73 11.81 56.97
N SER A 481 32.57 12.17 56.39
CA SER A 481 31.73 13.30 56.87
C SER A 481 30.55 12.89 57.77
N GLU A 482 30.19 11.61 57.84
CA GLU A 482 29.05 11.13 58.67
C GLU A 482 29.38 10.95 60.16
N ILE A 483 30.61 11.27 60.60
CA ILE A 483 31.02 11.23 62.01
C ILE A 483 31.43 12.63 62.49
N ASN A 484 30.46 13.55 62.53
CA ASN A 484 30.50 14.67 63.49
C ASN A 484 29.10 15.22 63.80
N SER A 485 28.65 14.92 65.03
CA SER A 485 27.70 15.69 65.86
C SER A 485 26.42 16.27 65.22
N LEU A 486 25.28 15.77 65.70
CA LEU A 486 24.09 16.59 65.93
C LEU A 486 24.48 17.89 66.64
N GLN A 487 23.98 19.04 66.18
CA GLN A 487 23.72 20.19 67.05
C GLN A 487 22.56 21.03 66.47
N THR A 488 21.77 21.59 67.39
CA THR A 488 20.58 22.45 67.27
C THR A 488 20.91 23.84 66.66
N VAL A 489 19.99 24.76 66.28
CA VAL A 489 18.52 24.93 66.47
C VAL A 489 17.95 25.99 65.48
N CYS A 490 16.63 26.01 65.21
CA CYS A 490 15.84 27.12 64.58
C CYS A 490 16.29 27.57 63.14
N ASP A 491 15.62 28.43 62.35
CA ASP A 491 14.25 29.00 62.29
C ASP A 491 13.95 29.35 60.80
N SER A 492 12.79 29.84 60.31
CA SER A 492 11.47 30.22 60.87
C SER A 492 10.37 30.03 59.79
N SER A 493 9.21 30.70 59.88
CA SER A 493 8.27 30.83 58.74
C SER A 493 7.42 32.12 58.74
N TYR A 494 6.77 32.39 57.60
CA TYR A 494 5.80 33.47 57.27
C TYR A 494 6.31 34.86 56.81
N TRP A 495 6.00 35.16 55.53
CA TRP A 495 5.33 36.36 54.99
C TRP A 495 5.26 37.63 55.88
N HIS A 496 5.58 38.85 55.42
CA HIS A 496 4.83 39.56 54.37
C HIS A 496 5.49 40.88 53.89
N ASN A 497 4.98 41.42 52.76
CA ASN A 497 4.98 42.84 52.32
C ASN A 497 6.25 43.53 51.77
N GLY A 498 6.03 44.26 50.65
CA GLY A 498 6.87 45.34 50.12
C GLY A 498 6.15 46.12 49.00
N PRO A 499 5.85 47.43 49.16
CA PRO A 499 5.23 48.27 48.11
C PRO A 499 6.11 49.44 47.62
N TYR A 500 5.68 50.11 46.54
CA TYR A 500 6.22 51.33 45.88
C TYR A 500 7.56 51.18 45.11
N SER A 501 7.58 51.21 43.77
CA SER A 501 7.35 52.34 42.83
C SER A 501 8.57 53.27 42.61
N THR A 502 9.03 53.28 41.35
CA THR A 502 9.59 54.41 40.55
C THR A 502 10.99 55.01 40.82
N ASP A 503 11.65 55.29 39.68
CA ASP A 503 12.80 56.17 39.37
C ASP A 503 14.20 55.88 39.95
N GLY A 504 15.23 55.84 39.08
CA GLY A 504 16.60 55.53 39.53
C GLY A 504 17.75 55.37 38.51
N ALA A 505 17.72 56.01 37.33
CA ALA A 505 18.87 56.18 36.40
C ALA A 505 19.56 54.95 35.75
N HIS A 506 20.27 55.20 34.63
CA HIS A 506 20.95 54.18 33.82
C HIS A 506 22.25 53.63 34.44
N ARG A 507 22.56 52.36 34.16
CA ARG A 507 23.86 52.00 33.52
C ARG A 507 23.82 50.65 32.80
N VAL A 508 24.42 50.64 31.62
CA VAL A 508 24.83 49.44 30.86
C VAL A 508 26.19 48.99 31.41
N TYR A 509 26.45 47.67 31.48
CA TYR A 509 27.66 47.04 30.93
C TYR A 509 27.53 45.50 30.89
N ASP A 510 28.45 44.88 30.15
CA ASP A 510 28.43 43.50 29.66
C ASP A 510 29.76 42.79 30.02
N CYS A 511 29.84 41.47 29.79
CA CYS A 511 30.95 40.56 30.12
C CYS A 511 31.22 40.35 31.63
N GLY A 512 31.83 39.24 32.08
CA GLY A 512 32.20 38.02 31.38
C GLY A 512 33.39 37.29 32.02
N SER A 513 33.56 36.00 31.68
CA SER A 513 34.79 35.18 31.82
C SER A 513 35.32 34.70 33.20
N HIS A 514 35.37 33.35 33.32
CA HIS A 514 36.54 32.51 33.67
C HIS A 514 37.07 32.24 35.10
N SER A 515 37.60 30.99 35.22
CA SER A 515 38.51 30.41 36.26
C SER A 515 37.87 30.06 37.62
N LEU A 516 38.39 29.14 38.44
CA LEU A 516 39.61 28.29 38.44
C LEU A 516 39.21 26.78 38.40
N SER A 517 39.95 25.83 37.79
CA SER A 517 41.28 25.23 38.11
C SER A 517 41.31 24.28 39.33
N ASP A 518 41.02 22.97 39.12
CA ASP A 518 41.82 21.77 39.53
C ASP A 518 41.15 20.37 39.21
#